data_AF-A0A7C4I394-F1
#
_entry.id   AF-A0A7C4I394-F1
#
_cell.length_a   1.000
_cell.length_b   1.000
_cell.length_c   1.000
_cell.angle_alpha   90.00
_cell.angle_beta   90.00
_cell.angle_gamma   90.00
#
_symmetry.space_group_name_H-M   'P 1'
#
loop_
_entity.id
_entity.type
_entity.pdbx_description
1 polymer ?
#
loop_
_entity_poly.entity_id
_entity_poly.type
_entity_poly.pdbx_seq_one_letter_code
_entity_poly.pdbx_strand_id
1 'polypeptide(L)'
;MSTQVPPPDELKKKTSPTQLFKKFEEFEAFGHRFRIRRMTLAEELEWYSERDKILAENGVSQAEKLAKIWERLLQRVVESPRLENYVEELPTPVLARLIQAITELHLWNMDFRSSPQA
;
A
#
# COMPACT_ATOMS: atom_id res chain seq x y z
N MET A 1 8.20 -20.58 -8.08
CA MET A 1 7.97 -19.14 -8.32
C MET A 1 9.33 -18.46 -8.25
N SER A 2 9.78 -17.83 -9.34
CA SER A 2 11.11 -17.22 -9.39
C SER A 2 11.19 -16.07 -8.39
N THR A 3 11.94 -16.26 -7.31
CA THR A 3 12.45 -15.21 -6.42
C THR A 3 13.45 -14.38 -7.21
N GLN A 4 12.94 -13.47 -8.03
CA GLN A 4 13.76 -12.50 -8.74
C GLN A 4 14.23 -11.49 -7.69
N VAL A 5 15.43 -11.74 -7.15
CA VAL A 5 16.09 -10.80 -6.23
C VAL A 5 16.23 -9.47 -6.99
N PRO A 6 15.72 -8.35 -6.45
CA PRO A 6 15.78 -7.07 -7.15
C PRO A 6 17.24 -6.69 -7.43
N PRO A 7 17.56 -6.09 -8.58
CA PRO A 7 18.92 -5.66 -8.89
C PRO A 7 19.50 -4.79 -7.77
N PRO A 8 20.82 -4.88 -7.49
CA PRO A 8 21.45 -4.15 -6.39
C PRO A 8 21.21 -2.63 -6.41
N ASP A 9 21.08 -2.04 -7.59
CA ASP A 9 20.83 -0.60 -7.74
C ASP A 9 19.39 -0.20 -7.39
N GLU A 10 18.41 -1.06 -7.64
CA GLU A 10 17.04 -0.85 -7.18
C GLU A 10 16.92 -0.97 -5.68
N LEU A 11 17.63 -1.95 -5.08
CA LEU A 11 17.71 -2.09 -3.62
C LEU A 11 18.33 -0.84 -3.00
N LYS A 12 19.47 -0.36 -3.50
CA LYS A 12 20.12 0.88 -3.01
C LYS A 12 19.22 2.10 -3.08
N LYS A 13 18.43 2.24 -4.16
CA LYS A 13 17.49 3.36 -4.30
C LYS A 13 16.37 3.27 -3.27
N LYS A 14 15.77 2.08 -3.09
CA LYS A 14 14.68 1.84 -2.14
C LYS A 14 15.13 1.87 -0.67
N THR A 15 16.36 1.46 -0.37
CA THR A 15 16.96 1.52 0.98
C THR A 15 17.71 2.82 1.27
N SER A 16 17.70 3.79 0.34
CA SER A 16 18.30 5.09 0.61
C SER A 16 17.63 5.75 1.82
N PRO A 17 18.36 6.48 2.68
CA PRO A 17 17.78 7.15 3.85
C PRO A 17 16.56 8.01 3.48
N THR A 18 16.62 8.70 2.34
CA THR A 18 15.50 9.51 1.83
C THR A 18 14.22 8.71 1.63
N GLN A 19 14.32 7.48 1.10
CA GLN A 19 13.16 6.61 0.91
C GLN A 19 12.71 5.96 2.23
N LEU A 20 13.66 5.50 3.05
CA LEU A 20 13.35 4.90 4.36
C LEU A 20 12.63 5.87 5.29
N PHE A 21 12.95 7.17 5.23
CA PHE A 21 12.30 8.21 6.03
C PHE A 21 11.21 8.99 5.27
N LYS A 22 10.82 8.54 4.07
CA LYS A 22 9.73 9.18 3.31
C LYS A 22 8.42 8.98 4.06
N LYS A 23 7.76 10.10 4.41
CA LYS A 23 6.51 10.13 5.17
C LYS A 23 5.27 10.30 4.30
N PHE A 24 5.44 10.84 3.10
CA PHE A 24 4.35 11.10 2.18
C PHE A 24 4.80 10.90 0.73
N GLU A 25 3.86 10.55 -0.13
CA GLU A 25 4.01 10.51 -1.58
C GLU A 25 2.90 11.36 -2.20
N GLU A 26 3.26 12.14 -3.21
CA GLU A 26 2.29 12.91 -3.98
C GLU A 26 2.43 12.55 -5.46
N PHE A 27 1.30 12.32 -6.12
CA PHE A 27 1.26 12.07 -7.54
C PHE A 27 -0.07 12.51 -8.14
N GLU A 28 -0.10 12.73 -9.44
CA GLU A 28 -1.31 13.08 -10.17
C GLU A 28 -1.85 11.85 -10.91
N ALA A 29 -3.15 11.62 -10.80
CA ALA A 29 -3.85 10.60 -11.56
C ALA A 29 -5.23 11.13 -11.95
N PHE A 30 -5.56 11.06 -13.25
CA PHE A 30 -6.86 11.46 -13.80
C PHE A 30 -7.26 12.89 -13.41
N GLY A 31 -6.30 13.82 -13.42
CA GLY A 31 -6.54 15.23 -13.10
C GLY A 31 -6.71 15.53 -11.60
N HIS A 32 -6.56 14.52 -10.74
CA HIS A 32 -6.56 14.67 -9.29
C HIS A 32 -5.16 14.48 -8.73
N ARG A 33 -4.74 15.41 -7.85
CA ARG A 33 -3.49 15.31 -7.11
C ARG A 33 -3.73 14.53 -5.82
N PHE A 34 -3.21 13.32 -5.77
CA PHE A 34 -3.25 12.47 -4.59
C PHE A 34 -2.07 12.77 -3.69
N ARG A 35 -2.33 12.81 -2.38
CA ARG A 35 -1.35 12.83 -1.31
C ARG A 35 -1.63 11.66 -0.40
N ILE A 36 -0.68 10.73 -0.31
CA ILE A 36 -0.75 9.59 0.60
C ILE A 36 0.30 9.73 1.68
N ARG A 37 -0.05 9.33 2.90
CA ARG A 37 0.88 9.28 4.03
C ARG A 37 1.34 7.84 4.29
N ARG A 38 2.50 7.74 4.91
CA ARG A 38 2.98 6.48 5.48
C ARG A 38 2.33 6.26 6.83
N MET A 39 1.88 5.04 7.07
CA MET A 39 1.45 4.58 8.38
C MET A 39 2.64 4.47 9.33
N THR A 40 2.38 4.68 10.61
CA THR A 40 3.29 4.27 11.68
C THR A 40 3.29 2.74 11.80
N LEU A 41 4.31 2.17 12.44
CA LEU A 41 4.36 0.72 12.68
C LEU A 41 3.13 0.21 13.46
N ALA A 42 2.63 0.99 14.42
CA ALA A 42 1.42 0.64 15.17
C ALA A 42 0.19 0.55 14.25
N GLU A 43 -0.01 1.56 13.40
CA GLU A 43 -1.11 1.59 12.42
C GLU A 43 -1.00 0.46 11.39
N GLU A 44 0.22 0.08 10.99
CA GLU A 44 0.45 -1.07 10.09
C GLU A 44 0.04 -2.40 10.75
N LEU A 45 0.41 -2.63 12.01
CA LEU A 45 0.02 -3.84 12.75
C LEU A 45 -1.50 -3.93 12.96
N GLU A 46 -2.14 -2.80 13.25
CA GLU A 46 -3.60 -2.70 13.31
C GLU A 46 -4.24 -2.99 11.95
N TRP A 47 -3.66 -2.47 10.87
CA TRP A 47 -4.11 -2.72 9.51
C TRP A 47 -4.06 -4.21 9.14
N TYR A 48 -2.96 -4.90 9.45
CA TYR A 48 -2.87 -6.34 9.21
C TYR A 48 -3.94 -7.11 9.98
N SER A 49 -4.17 -6.74 11.24
CA SER A 49 -5.21 -7.35 12.07
C SER A 49 -6.61 -7.12 11.51
N GLU A 50 -6.90 -5.93 10.98
CA GLU A 50 -8.18 -5.60 10.33
C GLU A 50 -8.36 -6.39 9.02
N ARG A 51 -7.32 -6.43 8.18
CA ARG A 51 -7.33 -7.20 6.93
C ARG A 51 -7.64 -8.68 7.20
N ASP A 52 -6.99 -9.27 8.19
CA ASP A 52 -7.15 -10.69 8.50
C ASP A 52 -8.57 -10.99 9.03
N LYS A 53 -9.19 -10.05 9.78
CA LYS A 53 -10.60 -10.13 10.16
C LYS A 53 -11.53 -10.12 8.95
N ILE A 54 -11.31 -9.22 7.98
CA ILE A 54 -12.14 -9.15 6.76
C ILE A 54 -12.00 -10.44 5.94
N LEU A 55 -10.78 -10.97 5.83
CA LEU A 55 -10.53 -12.22 5.13
C LEU A 55 -11.24 -13.41 5.78
N ALA A 56 -11.36 -13.42 7.11
CA ALA A 56 -12.06 -14.44 7.88
C ALA A 56 -13.60 -14.32 7.87
N GLU A 57 -14.19 -13.23 7.34
CA GLU A 57 -15.65 -13.07 7.29
C GLU A 57 -16.32 -14.18 6.46
N ASN A 58 -17.26 -14.91 7.05
CA ASN A 58 -18.03 -15.93 6.34
C ASN A 58 -19.20 -15.31 5.57
N GLY A 59 -19.55 -15.89 4.42
CA GLY A 59 -20.71 -15.47 3.62
C GLY A 59 -20.52 -14.22 2.75
N VAL A 60 -19.30 -13.65 2.70
CA VAL A 60 -18.93 -12.53 1.83
C VAL A 60 -18.06 -13.06 0.68
N SER A 61 -18.32 -12.60 -0.55
CA SER A 61 -17.54 -13.02 -1.71
C SER A 61 -16.09 -12.52 -1.63
N GLN A 62 -15.17 -13.20 -2.31
CA GLN A 62 -13.77 -12.79 -2.33
C GLN A 62 -13.59 -11.37 -2.91
N ALA A 63 -14.37 -11.00 -3.93
CA ALA A 63 -14.31 -9.67 -4.53
C ALA A 63 -14.74 -8.58 -3.55
N GLU A 64 -15.83 -8.80 -2.81
CA GLU A 64 -16.31 -7.87 -1.79
C GLU A 64 -15.31 -7.72 -0.62
N LYS A 65 -14.67 -8.82 -0.20
CA LYS A 65 -13.60 -8.77 0.81
C LYS A 65 -12.44 -7.90 0.34
N LEU A 66 -12.01 -8.06 -0.92
CA LEU A 66 -10.93 -7.26 -1.49
C LEU A 66 -11.31 -5.78 -1.60
N ALA A 67 -12.54 -5.48 -2.03
CA ALA A 67 -13.07 -4.12 -2.07
C ALA A 67 -13.05 -3.48 -0.68
N LYS A 68 -13.56 -4.18 0.35
CA LYS A 68 -13.51 -3.71 1.75
C LYS A 68 -12.09 -3.45 2.23
N ILE A 69 -11.15 -4.35 1.94
CA ILE A 69 -9.74 -4.21 2.31
C ILE A 69 -9.16 -2.94 1.67
N TRP A 70 -9.31 -2.78 0.37
CA TRP A 70 -8.76 -1.61 -0.31
C TRP A 70 -9.41 -0.31 0.16
N GLU A 71 -10.72 -0.30 0.34
CA GLU A 71 -11.44 0.88 0.84
C GLU A 71 -10.92 1.31 2.22
N ARG A 72 -10.83 0.38 3.18
CA ARG A 72 -10.33 0.66 4.53
C ARG A 72 -8.87 1.14 4.52
N LEU A 73 -8.03 0.55 3.67
CA LEU A 73 -6.65 0.99 3.50
C LEU A 73 -6.59 2.43 2.96
N LEU A 74 -7.32 2.72 1.88
CA LEU A 74 -7.33 4.03 1.23
C LEU A 74 -7.85 5.13 2.16
N GLN A 75 -8.95 4.88 2.89
CA GLN A 75 -9.48 5.79 3.91
C GLN A 75 -8.45 6.13 4.99
N ARG A 76 -7.56 5.20 5.33
CA ARG A 76 -6.53 5.41 6.36
C ARG A 76 -5.36 6.26 5.86
N VAL A 77 -4.92 6.05 4.62
CA VAL A 77 -3.63 6.56 4.11
C VAL A 77 -3.73 7.71 3.11
N VAL A 78 -4.87 7.88 2.42
CA VAL A 78 -5.05 9.02 1.49
C VAL A 78 -5.40 10.26 2.30
N GLU A 79 -4.55 11.27 2.26
CA GLU A 79 -4.78 12.57 2.93
C GLU A 79 -5.61 13.52 2.07
N SER A 80 -5.42 13.48 0.75
CA SER A 80 -6.16 14.31 -0.22
C SER A 80 -6.13 13.67 -1.62
N PRO A 81 -7.21 13.75 -2.40
CA PRO A 81 -8.56 14.12 -1.98
C PRO A 81 -9.15 13.08 -1.00
N ARG A 82 -10.02 13.54 -0.10
CA ARG A 82 -10.81 12.65 0.75
C ARG A 82 -12.12 12.31 0.03
N LEU A 83 -12.29 11.05 -0.32
CA LEU A 83 -13.52 10.50 -0.93
C LEU A 83 -14.33 9.72 0.12
N GLU A 84 -15.62 9.54 -0.15
CA GLU A 84 -16.51 8.75 0.72
C GLU A 84 -16.31 7.25 0.48
N ASN A 85 -16.15 6.87 -0.79
CA ASN A 85 -15.88 5.50 -1.22
C ASN A 85 -14.91 5.49 -2.41
N TYR A 86 -13.63 5.27 -2.14
CA TYR A 86 -12.60 5.25 -3.19
C TYR A 86 -12.84 4.14 -4.22
N VAL A 87 -13.26 2.95 -3.77
CA VAL A 87 -13.42 1.78 -4.66
C VAL A 87 -14.57 1.99 -5.66
N GLU A 88 -15.64 2.69 -5.26
CA GLU A 88 -16.77 3.00 -6.13
C GLU A 88 -16.55 4.27 -6.97
N GLU A 89 -15.90 5.29 -6.40
CA GLU A 89 -15.74 6.59 -7.05
C GLU A 89 -14.58 6.64 -8.06
N LEU A 90 -13.55 5.78 -7.90
CA LEU A 90 -12.35 5.85 -8.71
C LEU A 90 -12.29 4.77 -9.81
N PRO A 91 -11.81 5.14 -11.02
CA PRO A 91 -11.51 4.15 -12.06
C PRO A 91 -10.46 3.13 -11.59
N THR A 92 -10.61 1.87 -12.01
CA THR A 92 -9.68 0.77 -11.65
C THR A 92 -8.19 1.12 -11.88
N PRO A 93 -7.77 1.81 -12.96
CA PRO A 93 -6.37 2.20 -13.13
C PRO A 93 -5.85 3.17 -12.06
N VAL A 94 -6.72 4.06 -11.54
CA VAL A 94 -6.38 4.98 -10.46
C VAL A 94 -6.19 4.23 -9.16
N LEU A 95 -7.13 3.32 -8.85
CA LEU A 95 -7.03 2.44 -7.68
C LEU A 95 -5.74 1.61 -7.71
N ALA A 96 -5.42 1.00 -8.85
CA ALA A 96 -4.19 0.24 -9.02
C ALA A 96 -2.94 1.10 -8.75
N ARG A 97 -2.92 2.34 -9.27
CA ARG A 97 -1.81 3.27 -9.05
C ARG A 97 -1.69 3.70 -7.58
N LEU A 98 -2.81 3.95 -6.90
CA LEU A 98 -2.84 4.25 -5.46
C LEU A 98 -2.28 3.09 -4.64
N ILE A 99 -2.77 1.87 -4.88
CA ILE A 99 -2.30 0.68 -4.16
C ILE A 99 -0.81 0.45 -4.41
N GLN A 100 -0.32 0.67 -5.64
CA GLN A 100 1.10 0.60 -5.94
C GLN A 100 1.91 1.64 -5.14
N ALA A 101 1.48 2.90 -5.15
CA ALA A 101 2.17 3.97 -4.42
C ALA A 101 2.18 3.71 -2.91
N ILE A 102 1.10 3.17 -2.35
CA ILE A 102 1.02 2.76 -0.94
C ILE A 102 2.00 1.62 -0.66
N THR A 103 2.02 0.60 -1.51
CA THR A 103 2.91 -0.56 -1.38
C THR A 103 4.38 -0.14 -1.39
N GLU A 104 4.74 0.79 -2.28
CA GLU A 104 6.08 1.35 -2.38
C GLU A 104 6.43 2.22 -1.16
N LEU A 105 5.52 3.11 -0.72
CA LEU A 105 5.74 3.99 0.42
C LEU A 105 5.93 3.23 1.73
N HIS A 106 5.23 2.11 1.92
CA HIS A 106 5.34 1.26 3.10
C HIS A 106 6.42 0.16 2.97
N LEU A 107 7.11 0.09 1.83
CA LEU A 107 8.13 -0.92 1.53
C LEU A 107 7.61 -2.37 1.63
N TRP A 108 6.30 -2.59 1.45
CA TRP A 108 5.69 -3.92 1.49
C TRP A 108 6.08 -4.80 0.29
N ASN A 109 6.60 -4.19 -0.77
CA ASN A 109 7.20 -4.89 -1.90
C ASN A 109 8.66 -5.32 -1.66
N MET A 110 9.22 -5.03 -0.48
CA MET A 110 10.58 -5.45 -0.14
C MET A 110 10.57 -6.75 0.65
N ASP A 111 11.27 -7.75 0.12
CA ASP A 111 11.66 -8.91 0.92
C ASP A 111 13.01 -8.60 1.60
N PHE A 112 12.98 -8.24 2.88
CA PHE A 112 14.17 -7.99 3.68
C PHE A 112 14.94 -9.28 4.05
N ARG A 113 14.50 -10.47 3.59
CA ARG A 113 15.14 -11.76 3.88
C ARG A 113 16.52 -11.94 3.24
N SER A 114 17.06 -10.96 2.52
CA SER A 114 18.45 -10.95 2.06
C SER A 114 19.43 -10.44 3.12
N SER A 115 19.30 -10.85 4.38
CA SER A 115 20.44 -10.87 5.29
C SER A 115 21.17 -12.20 5.07
N PRO A 116 22.48 -12.21 4.77
CA PRO A 116 23.25 -13.43 4.93
C PRO A 116 23.06 -13.88 6.37
N GLN A 117 22.61 -15.12 6.57
CA GLN A 117 22.72 -15.75 7.88
C GLN A 117 24.20 -15.66 8.27
N ALA A 118 24.49 -14.82 9.26
CA ALA A 118 25.79 -14.73 9.90
C ALA A 118 25.96 -15.90 10.88
#